data_AF-A0A2V9MFR0-F1
#
_entry.id   AF-A0A2V9MFR0-F1
#
_cell.length_a   1.000
_cell.length_b   1.000
_cell.length_c   1.000
_cell.angle_alpha   90.00
_cell.angle_beta   90.00
_cell.angle_gamma   90.00
#
_symmetry.space_group_name_H-M   'P 1'
#
loop_
_entity.id
_entity.type
_entity.pdbx_description
1 polymer ?
#
loop_
_entity_poly.entity_id
_entity_poly.type
_entity_poly.pdbx_seq_one_letter_code
_entity_poly.pdbx_strand_id
1 'polypeptide(L)'
;MKWITREKVKVDRVACPWLVKNFIDPQAEFVFLPRETDWSKVRDGVVYDVPDCELGHHGEDVSFDSILKKYQLTDPALLLLADIVRAADSHPSNPHPAGEGLRWIASGFGVLGLSDHEILEREFV
;
A
#
# COMPACT_ATOMS: atom_id res chain seq x y z
N MET A 1 9.19 4.15 12.90
CA MET A 1 8.49 5.41 12.53
C MET A 1 7.02 5.11 12.26
N LYS A 2 6.07 6.04 12.52
CA LYS A 2 4.66 5.83 12.17
C LYS A 2 4.41 6.04 10.68
N TRP A 3 3.68 5.11 10.07
CA TRP A 3 3.17 5.14 8.71
C TRP A 3 1.65 5.13 8.77
N ILE A 4 1.02 6.16 8.23
CA ILE A 4 -0.38 6.48 8.49
C ILE A 4 -1.14 6.45 7.16
N THR A 5 -2.23 5.70 7.12
CA THR A 5 -3.14 5.64 5.97
C THR A 5 -4.58 5.48 6.42
N ARG A 6 -5.52 5.42 5.47
CA ARG A 6 -6.94 5.18 5.75
C ARG A 6 -7.21 3.72 6.15
N GLU A 7 -8.21 3.52 7.00
CA GLU A 7 -8.75 2.20 7.37
C GLU A 7 -9.41 1.44 6.20
N LYS A 8 -9.71 0.16 6.41
CA LYS A 8 -10.27 -0.77 5.41
C LYS A 8 -9.29 -0.94 4.25
N VAL A 9 -8.14 -1.52 4.59
CA VAL A 9 -7.02 -1.72 3.67
C VAL A 9 -7.43 -2.56 2.46
N LYS A 10 -6.72 -2.30 1.37
CA LYS A 10 -6.81 -3.02 0.10
C LYS A 10 -5.37 -3.32 -0.35
N VAL A 11 -5.23 -3.95 -1.51
CA VAL A 11 -3.97 -4.41 -2.09
C VAL A 11 -2.79 -3.45 -1.82
N ASP A 12 -2.86 -2.19 -2.25
CA ASP A 12 -1.72 -1.26 -2.11
C ASP A 12 -1.42 -0.90 -0.64
N ARG A 13 -2.45 -0.74 0.19
CA ARG A 13 -2.32 -0.47 1.63
C ARG A 13 -1.90 -1.67 2.48
N VAL A 14 -1.87 -2.87 1.90
CA VAL A 14 -1.26 -4.07 2.51
C VAL A 14 0.17 -4.25 2.00
N ALA A 15 0.40 -4.08 0.69
CA ALA A 15 1.70 -4.23 0.07
C ALA A 15 2.72 -3.17 0.54
N CYS A 16 2.29 -1.91 0.70
CA CYS A 16 3.15 -0.83 1.19
C CYS A 16 3.75 -1.13 2.58
N PRO A 17 2.96 -1.56 3.59
CA PRO A 17 3.51 -2.01 4.86
C PRO A 17 4.59 -3.10 4.77
N TRP A 18 4.38 -4.10 3.92
CA TRP A 18 5.38 -5.16 3.69
C TRP A 18 6.68 -4.58 3.11
N LEU A 19 6.59 -3.71 2.10
CA LEU A 19 7.74 -3.04 1.51
C LEU A 19 8.50 -2.22 2.55
N VAL A 20 7.79 -1.42 3.33
CA VAL A 20 8.36 -0.56 4.37
C VAL A 20 9.09 -1.39 5.41
N LYS A 21 8.47 -2.45 5.94
CA LYS A 21 9.06 -3.31 6.97
C LYS A 21 10.32 -4.02 6.50
N ASN A 22 10.35 -4.45 5.23
CA ASN A 22 11.45 -5.27 4.72
C ASN A 22 12.62 -4.43 4.17
N PHE A 23 12.37 -3.23 3.65
CA PHE A 23 13.37 -2.47 2.89
C PHE A 23 13.65 -1.05 3.40
N ILE A 24 12.83 -0.51 4.32
CA ILE A 24 12.94 0.89 4.76
C ILE A 24 13.11 1.00 6.28
N ASP A 25 12.14 0.51 7.04
CA ASP A 25 12.09 0.62 8.50
C ASP A 25 11.46 -0.65 9.12
N PRO A 26 12.29 -1.61 9.58
CA PRO A 26 11.81 -2.82 10.26
C PRO A 26 10.98 -2.54 11.52
N GLN A 27 11.14 -1.36 12.13
CA GLN A 27 10.41 -0.91 13.32
C GLN A 27 9.25 0.04 12.97
N ALA A 28 8.81 0.07 11.69
CA ALA A 28 7.65 0.86 11.30
C ALA A 28 6.39 0.45 12.07
N GLU A 29 5.58 1.42 12.46
CA GLU A 29 4.27 1.22 13.07
C GLU A 29 3.21 1.72 12.10
N PHE A 30 2.18 0.92 11.82
CA PHE A 30 1.11 1.30 10.90
C PHE A 30 -0.10 1.81 11.68
N VAL A 31 -0.66 2.93 11.23
CA VAL A 31 -1.82 3.56 11.86
C VAL A 31 -2.90 3.75 10.80
N PHE A 32 -4.09 3.24 11.09
CA PHE A 32 -5.26 3.31 10.22
C PHE A 32 -6.25 4.31 10.77
N LEU A 33 -6.54 5.36 10.01
CA LEU A 33 -7.49 6.41 10.40
C LEU A 33 -8.75 6.37 9.51
N PRO A 34 -9.90 6.89 9.99
CA PRO A 34 -11.12 6.98 9.19
C PRO A 34 -10.89 7.73 7.87
N ARG A 35 -11.65 7.38 6.84
CA ARG A 35 -11.53 7.97 5.50
C ARG A 35 -11.71 9.50 5.50
N GLU A 36 -12.57 10.00 6.39
CA GLU A 36 -12.96 11.40 6.55
C GLU A 36 -11.93 12.22 7.35
N THR A 37 -10.79 11.63 7.70
CA THR A 37 -9.70 12.32 8.38
C THR A 37 -9.22 13.53 7.56
N ASP A 38 -8.98 14.64 8.25
CA ASP A 38 -8.30 15.80 7.66
C ASP A 38 -6.80 15.53 7.55
N TRP A 39 -6.40 14.89 6.46
CA TRP A 39 -5.02 14.48 6.18
C TRP A 39 -4.04 15.65 6.20
N SER A 40 -4.52 16.87 5.89
CA SER A 40 -3.72 18.09 5.94
C SER A 40 -3.27 18.47 7.36
N LYS A 41 -3.81 17.85 8.42
CA LYS A 41 -3.43 18.08 9.82
C LYS A 41 -2.59 16.97 10.43
N VAL A 42 -2.43 15.84 9.74
CA VAL A 42 -1.60 14.73 10.23
C VAL A 42 -0.14 15.15 10.12
N ARG A 43 0.59 15.09 11.24
CA ARG A 43 2.01 15.53 11.34
C ARG A 43 2.90 14.53 12.04
N ASP A 44 2.35 13.56 12.75
CA ASP A 44 3.08 12.61 13.59
C ASP A 44 3.41 11.30 12.86
N GLY A 45 3.69 11.35 11.56
CA GLY A 45 4.06 10.17 10.78
C GLY A 45 4.15 10.44 9.28
N VAL A 46 4.54 9.40 8.54
CA VAL A 46 4.57 9.41 7.08
C VAL A 46 3.20 9.00 6.57
N VAL A 47 2.55 9.87 5.82
CA VAL A 47 1.23 9.65 5.26
C VAL A 47 1.35 9.05 3.85
N TYR A 48 0.57 8.00 3.54
CA TYR A 48 0.56 7.31 2.25
C TYR A 48 -0.83 6.78 1.87
N ASP A 49 -1.10 6.52 0.58
CA ASP A 49 -2.43 6.15 0.01
C ASP A 49 -3.61 6.97 0.54
N VAL A 50 -3.47 8.30 0.54
CA VAL A 50 -4.56 9.24 0.87
C VAL A 50 -4.54 10.43 -0.10
N PRO A 51 -5.62 11.24 -0.17
CA PRO A 51 -5.68 12.39 -1.06
C PRO A 51 -4.51 13.35 -0.85
N ASP A 52 -3.97 13.85 -1.96
CA ASP A 52 -2.94 14.91 -2.03
C ASP A 52 -1.63 14.63 -1.27
N CYS A 53 -1.35 13.37 -0.88
CA CYS A 53 -0.10 13.01 -0.23
C CYS A 53 1.03 12.71 -1.25
N GLU A 54 2.27 12.93 -0.82
CA GLU A 54 3.46 12.64 -1.63
C GLU A 54 3.55 11.16 -1.99
N LEU A 55 3.25 10.27 -1.04
CA LEU A 55 3.27 8.82 -1.19
C LEU A 55 1.89 8.27 -1.53
N GLY A 56 1.24 8.89 -2.53
CA GLY A 56 -0.05 8.48 -3.05
C GLY A 56 0.04 7.99 -4.48
N HIS A 57 -1.11 7.97 -5.16
CA HIS A 57 -1.20 7.62 -6.58
C HIS A 57 -0.83 8.82 -7.45
N HIS A 58 0.01 8.62 -8.47
CA HIS A 58 0.45 9.66 -9.41
C HIS A 58 0.45 9.13 -10.85
N GLY A 59 -0.49 9.58 -11.67
CA GLY A 59 -0.65 9.02 -13.02
C GLY A 59 -1.09 7.56 -12.96
N GLU A 60 -0.28 6.65 -13.50
CA GLU A 60 -0.51 5.19 -13.36
C GLU A 60 0.12 4.60 -12.10
N ASP A 61 1.02 5.31 -11.42
CA ASP A 61 1.68 4.83 -10.21
C ASP A 61 0.67 4.69 -9.06
N VAL A 62 0.80 3.59 -8.30
CA VAL A 62 0.16 3.43 -6.98
C VAL A 62 1.13 3.81 -5.86
N SER A 63 0.70 3.78 -4.60
CA SER A 63 1.56 4.21 -3.49
C SER A 63 2.81 3.34 -3.35
N PHE A 64 2.73 2.04 -3.68
CA PHE A 64 3.89 1.15 -3.74
C PHE A 64 4.98 1.70 -4.68
N ASP A 65 4.60 2.14 -5.88
CA ASP A 65 5.52 2.76 -6.85
C ASP A 65 6.12 4.05 -6.30
N SER A 66 5.29 4.90 -5.69
CA SER A 66 5.72 6.16 -5.10
C SER A 66 6.75 5.95 -3.97
N ILE A 67 6.57 4.90 -3.16
CA ILE A 67 7.53 4.52 -2.11
C ILE A 67 8.83 4.04 -2.73
N LEU A 68 8.79 3.15 -3.73
CA LEU A 68 10.01 2.70 -4.42
C LEU A 68 10.81 3.89 -4.97
N LYS A 69 10.13 4.85 -5.63
CA LYS A 69 10.77 6.05 -6.19
C LYS A 69 11.37 6.94 -5.11
N LYS A 70 10.62 7.23 -4.04
CA LYS A 70 11.09 8.10 -2.93
C LYS A 70 12.35 7.55 -2.27
N TYR A 71 12.39 6.23 -2.05
CA TYR A 71 13.50 5.56 -1.36
C TYR A 71 14.55 4.96 -2.31
N GLN A 72 14.45 5.23 -3.62
CA GLN A 72 15.38 4.77 -4.66
C GLN A 72 15.58 3.24 -4.67
N LEU A 73 14.51 2.50 -4.36
CA LEU A 73 14.51 1.04 -4.38
C LEU A 73 14.34 0.56 -5.83
N THR A 74 15.41 0.00 -6.39
CA THR A 74 15.52 -0.31 -7.83
C THR A 74 15.74 -1.79 -8.11
N ASP A 75 15.59 -2.65 -7.11
CA ASP A 75 15.70 -4.10 -7.28
C ASP A 75 14.69 -4.60 -8.33
N PRO A 76 15.12 -5.34 -9.38
CA PRO A 76 14.22 -5.82 -10.43
C PRO A 76 13.03 -6.64 -9.92
N ALA A 77 13.19 -7.38 -8.82
CA ALA A 77 12.10 -8.14 -8.22
C ALA A 77 11.06 -7.22 -7.55
N LEU A 78 11.50 -6.12 -6.93
CA LEU A 78 10.60 -5.10 -6.39
C LEU A 78 9.85 -4.36 -7.50
N LEU A 79 10.52 -4.08 -8.62
CA LEU A 79 9.87 -3.46 -9.78
C LEU A 79 8.81 -4.38 -10.40
N LEU A 80 9.09 -5.69 -10.51
CA LEU A 80 8.09 -6.67 -10.95
C LEU A 80 6.90 -6.73 -9.97
N LEU A 81 7.15 -6.73 -8.66
CA LEU A 81 6.09 -6.71 -7.66
C LEU A 81 5.25 -5.44 -7.76
N ALA A 82 5.87 -4.28 -8.01
CA ALA A 82 5.17 -3.02 -8.22
C ALA A 82 4.20 -3.11 -9.40
N ASP A 83 4.61 -3.69 -10.53
CA ASP A 83 3.73 -3.90 -11.68
C ASP A 83 2.51 -4.79 -11.35
N ILE A 84 2.70 -5.83 -10.52
CA ILE A 84 1.61 -6.72 -10.06
C ILE A 84 0.67 -5.98 -9.11
N VAL A 85 1.21 -5.26 -8.12
CA VAL A 85 0.44 -4.49 -7.14
C VAL A 85 -0.35 -3.38 -7.83
N ARG A 86 0.28 -2.65 -8.76
CA ARG A 86 -0.37 -1.61 -9.58
C ARG A 86 -1.54 -2.16 -10.37
N ALA A 87 -1.38 -3.33 -11.00
CA ALA A 87 -2.45 -4.02 -11.73
C ALA A 87 -3.58 -4.56 -10.82
N ALA A 88 -3.27 -4.88 -9.56
CA ALA A 88 -4.24 -5.38 -8.59
C ALA A 88 -5.00 -4.26 -7.87
N ASP A 89 -4.36 -3.13 -7.60
CA ASP A 89 -4.97 -2.02 -6.88
C ASP A 89 -5.71 -1.06 -7.83
N SER A 90 -5.08 -0.76 -8.97
CA SER A 90 -5.61 0.15 -9.99
C SER A 90 -5.94 -0.58 -11.30
N HIS A 91 -6.13 0.14 -12.41
CA HIS A 91 -6.36 -0.46 -13.73
C HIS A 91 -5.45 0.23 -14.76
N PRO A 92 -4.12 -0.06 -14.75
CA PRO A 92 -3.18 0.55 -15.68
C PRO A 92 -3.49 0.13 -17.12
N SER A 93 -3.00 0.90 -18.10
CA SER A 93 -3.25 0.65 -19.53
C SER A 93 -2.75 -0.71 -20.04
N ASN A 94 -1.68 -1.23 -19.45
CA ASN A 94 -1.13 -2.56 -19.74
C ASN A 94 -0.94 -3.34 -18.43
N PRO A 95 -2.00 -3.97 -17.88
CA PRO A 95 -1.94 -4.60 -16.57
C PRO A 95 -1.18 -5.94 -16.62
N HIS A 96 -0.36 -6.19 -15.59
CA HIS A 96 0.27 -7.48 -15.41
C HIS A 96 -0.80 -8.57 -15.16
N PRO A 97 -0.75 -9.74 -15.83
CA PRO A 97 -1.82 -10.75 -15.77
C PRO A 97 -2.08 -11.33 -14.37
N ALA A 98 -1.08 -11.29 -13.48
CA ALA A 98 -1.23 -11.75 -12.10
C ALA A 98 -2.05 -10.79 -11.20
N GLY A 99 -2.21 -9.53 -11.60
CA GLY A 99 -2.82 -8.49 -10.74
C GLY A 99 -4.27 -8.80 -10.39
N GLU A 100 -5.05 -9.32 -11.34
CA GLU A 100 -6.47 -9.59 -11.10
C GLU A 100 -6.68 -10.72 -10.08
N GLY A 101 -5.87 -11.78 -10.15
CA GLY A 101 -5.90 -12.84 -9.14
C GLY A 101 -5.56 -12.32 -7.74
N LEU A 102 -4.54 -11.46 -7.63
CA LEU A 102 -4.18 -10.82 -6.37
C LEU A 102 -5.31 -9.93 -5.84
N ARG A 103 -5.97 -9.13 -6.70
CA ARG A 103 -7.14 -8.31 -6.33
C ARG A 103 -8.25 -9.15 -5.70
N TRP A 104 -8.57 -10.30 -6.28
CA TRP A 104 -9.62 -11.18 -5.77
C TRP A 104 -9.25 -11.81 -4.42
N ILE A 105 -8.00 -12.24 -4.25
CA ILE A 105 -7.50 -12.75 -2.97
C ILE A 105 -7.60 -11.67 -1.89
N ALA A 106 -7.08 -10.47 -2.14
CA ALA A 106 -7.11 -9.34 -1.21
C ALA A 106 -8.55 -8.91 -0.86
N SER A 107 -9.44 -8.90 -1.86
CA SER A 107 -10.87 -8.60 -1.65
C SER A 107 -11.53 -9.62 -0.71
N GLY A 108 -11.10 -10.89 -0.78
CA GLY A 108 -11.52 -11.94 0.13
C GLY A 108 -11.17 -11.63 1.59
N PHE A 109 -9.97 -11.14 1.89
CA PHE A 109 -9.58 -10.73 3.25
C PHE A 109 -10.45 -9.60 3.80
N GLY A 110 -10.78 -8.62 2.96
CA GLY A 110 -11.60 -7.46 3.35
C GLY A 110 -13.03 -7.80 3.80
N VAL A 111 -13.54 -9.00 3.49
CA VAL A 111 -14.90 -9.44 3.89
C VAL A 111 -14.91 -10.41 5.08
N LEU A 112 -13.75 -10.75 5.65
CA LEU A 112 -13.64 -11.68 6.78
C LEU A 112 -13.99 -11.06 8.14
N GLY A 113 -14.28 -9.76 8.20
CA GLY A 113 -14.56 -9.05 9.46
C GLY A 113 -13.33 -8.87 10.35
N LEU A 114 -12.13 -8.96 9.77
CA LEU A 114 -10.85 -8.73 10.44
C LEU A 114 -10.54 -7.23 10.54
N SER A 115 -9.75 -6.86 11.55
CA SER A 115 -9.14 -5.53 11.62
C SER A 115 -8.05 -5.36 10.56
N ASP A 116 -7.70 -4.11 10.22
CA ASP A 116 -6.64 -3.83 9.25
C ASP A 116 -5.29 -4.42 9.68
N HIS A 117 -4.99 -4.42 10.99
CA HIS A 117 -3.78 -5.06 11.52
C HIS A 117 -3.78 -6.58 11.30
N GLU A 118 -4.90 -7.26 11.54
CA GLU A 118 -5.02 -8.70 11.30
C GLU A 118 -4.93 -9.07 9.81
N ILE A 119 -5.40 -8.20 8.92
CA ILE A 119 -5.24 -8.39 7.47
C ILE A 119 -3.74 -8.28 7.10
N LEU A 120 -3.07 -7.23 7.57
CA LEU A 120 -1.63 -7.05 7.34
C LEU A 120 -0.79 -8.24 7.82
N GLU A 121 -1.10 -8.79 9.00
CA GLU A 121 -0.37 -9.94 9.56
C GLU A 121 -0.56 -11.24 8.77
N ARG A 122 -1.62 -11.35 7.96
CA ARG A 122 -2.00 -12.61 7.30
C ARG A 122 -1.81 -12.61 5.79
N GLU A 123 -1.92 -11.46 5.13
CA GLU A 123 -2.00 -11.40 3.66
C GLU A 123 -0.62 -11.37 2.98
N PHE A 124 0.34 -10.61 3.54
CA PHE A 124 1.71 -10.56 3.04
C PHE A 124 2.66 -10.97 4.17
N VAL A 125 2.86 -12.28 4.31
CA VAL A 125 3.80 -12.92 5.24
C VAL A 125 5.22 -12.83 4.73
#